data_AF-A0A964RYM2-F1
#
_entry.id   AF-A0A964RYM2-F1
#
_cell.length_a   1.000
_cell.length_b   1.000
_cell.length_c   1.000
_cell.angle_alpha   90.00
_cell.angle_beta   90.00
_cell.angle_gamma   90.00
#
_symmetry.space_group_name_H-M   'P 1'
#
loop_
_entity.id
_entity.type
_entity.pdbx_description
1 polymer ?
#
loop_
_entity_poly.entity_id
_entity_poly.type
_entity_poly.pdbx_seq_one_letter_code
_entity_poly.pdbx_strand_id
1 'polypeptide(L)'
;MKHFITVFILFFLFTNCKKDVIERSKVNINNKDASEKLTNIVAEIKESNAEEFEKGSYSALSGFSTDLLRPDTLLLPPVVINTQKKKLAFHNINPYLQKGYYDEEEVTYTYLGYSKEVGKYLLSAQYYEGGSYFLVDQVTAKIDTLAGMPDFSPNRQKIISYYVNPYGGGKSLLSADIQILSLSNSKFTCVFNENLDYIPDDIKWKGNNIVLIKALSADEFYEIQTDTVNKKQGNYIYKKIILK
;
A
#
# COMPACT_ATOMS: atom_id res chain seq x y z
N MET A 1 -23.76 -52.79 53.01
CA MET A 1 -24.83 -51.83 53.36
C MET A 1 -24.23 -50.43 53.42
N LYS A 2 -24.69 -49.54 52.52
CA LYS A 2 -24.85 -48.07 52.66
C LYS A 2 -23.64 -47.28 53.21
N HIS A 3 -22.87 -46.60 52.34
CA HIS A 3 -22.99 -45.16 51.98
C HIS A 3 -22.55 -44.22 53.15
N PHE A 4 -21.79 -43.13 53.00
CA PHE A 4 -21.83 -42.04 52.02
C PHE A 4 -20.69 -41.02 52.33
N ILE A 5 -20.33 -40.16 51.35
CA ILE A 5 -19.68 -38.83 51.42
C ILE A 5 -18.13 -38.87 51.49
N THR A 6 -17.32 -38.64 50.43
CA THR A 6 -17.29 -37.62 49.36
C THR A 6 -16.90 -36.21 49.82
N VAL A 7 -15.63 -35.83 49.67
CA VAL A 7 -15.24 -34.46 49.27
C VAL A 7 -14.10 -34.56 48.25
N PHE A 8 -14.43 -34.23 47.01
CA PHE A 8 -13.53 -34.04 45.88
C PHE A 8 -12.79 -32.71 46.03
N ILE A 9 -11.46 -32.72 46.05
CA ILE A 9 -10.65 -31.52 45.78
C ILE A 9 -10.41 -31.50 44.28
N LEU A 10 -11.24 -30.74 43.57
CA LEU A 10 -11.12 -30.47 42.14
C LEU A 10 -10.03 -29.39 41.97
N PHE A 11 -8.83 -29.81 41.55
CA PHE A 11 -7.77 -28.89 41.11
C PHE A 11 -8.22 -28.24 39.80
N PHE A 12 -8.69 -27.00 39.86
CA PHE A 12 -8.88 -26.16 38.68
C PHE A 12 -7.51 -25.80 38.10
N LEU A 13 -7.17 -26.45 37.00
CA LEU A 13 -6.17 -25.96 36.05
C LEU A 13 -6.74 -24.69 35.39
N PHE A 14 -6.43 -23.53 35.97
CA PHE A 14 -6.57 -22.26 35.26
C PHE A 14 -5.51 -22.22 34.17
N THR A 15 -5.91 -22.57 32.95
CA THR A 15 -5.19 -22.24 31.73
C THR A 15 -5.15 -20.72 31.62
N ASN A 16 -3.99 -20.16 31.96
CA ASN A 16 -3.67 -18.75 31.79
C ASN A 16 -3.52 -18.47 30.29
N CYS A 17 -4.66 -18.27 29.61
CA CYS A 17 -4.70 -17.81 28.24
C CYS A 17 -4.31 -16.32 28.25
N LYS A 18 -3.00 -16.04 28.20
CA LYS A 18 -2.50 -14.70 27.91
C LYS A 18 -3.05 -14.31 26.54
N LYS A 19 -4.03 -13.41 26.53
CA LYS A 19 -4.34 -12.62 25.34
C LYS A 19 -3.13 -11.72 25.11
N ASP A 20 -2.27 -12.10 24.17
CA ASP A 20 -1.34 -11.18 23.55
C ASP A 20 -2.17 -10.18 22.74
N VAL A 21 -2.72 -9.18 23.42
CA VAL A 21 -3.16 -7.95 22.78
C VAL A 21 -1.85 -7.26 22.39
N ILE A 22 -1.60 -7.21 21.09
CA ILE A 22 -0.53 -6.36 20.54
C ILE A 22 -0.87 -4.94 20.98
N GLU A 23 -0.16 -4.43 21.97
CA GLU A 23 -0.21 -3.02 22.33
C GLU A 23 0.07 -2.21 21.07
N ARG A 24 -0.77 -1.20 20.81
CA ARG A 24 -0.49 -0.15 19.84
C ARG A 24 0.88 0.44 20.18
N SER A 25 1.92 -0.03 19.51
CA SER A 25 3.11 0.78 19.32
C SER A 25 2.62 2.00 18.57
N LYS A 26 2.52 3.14 19.25
CA LYS A 26 2.41 4.43 18.59
C LYS A 26 3.55 4.48 17.58
N VAL A 27 3.23 4.31 16.30
CA VAL A 27 4.20 4.48 15.23
C VAL A 27 4.50 5.97 15.23
N ASN A 28 5.56 6.33 15.96
CA ASN A 28 6.14 7.64 15.90
C ASN A 28 6.83 7.72 14.54
N ILE A 29 6.14 8.29 13.55
CA ILE A 29 6.71 8.60 12.23
C ILE A 29 7.69 9.76 12.41
N ASN A 30 8.79 9.49 13.09
CA ASN A 30 10.02 10.25 12.99
C ASN A 30 11.00 9.37 12.21
N ASN A 31 10.75 9.24 10.91
CA ASN A 31 11.72 8.71 9.96
C ASN A 31 12.89 9.70 9.86
N LYS A 32 13.81 9.64 10.81
CA LYS A 32 15.11 10.32 10.71
C LYS A 32 16.32 9.40 10.68
N ASP A 33 16.15 8.09 10.85
CA ASP A 33 17.29 7.15 10.82
C ASP A 33 16.96 5.89 10.02
N ALA A 34 17.16 5.98 8.70
CA ALA A 34 17.54 4.86 7.84
C ALA A 34 18.08 5.39 6.51
N SER A 35 19.15 6.19 6.57
CA SER A 35 20.02 6.41 5.40
C SER A 35 20.89 5.17 5.23
N GLU A 36 20.28 4.02 4.87
CA GLU A 36 21.04 2.95 4.23
C GLU A 36 21.57 3.55 2.92
N LYS A 37 22.90 3.56 2.78
CA LYS A 37 23.64 4.09 1.64
C LYS A 37 23.10 3.45 0.36
N LEU A 38 22.17 4.15 -0.29
CA LEU A 38 21.57 3.77 -1.57
C LEU A 38 22.71 3.49 -2.55
N THR A 39 22.82 2.25 -3.01
CA THR A 39 23.54 1.97 -4.26
C THR A 39 22.78 2.71 -5.34
N ASN A 40 23.28 3.89 -5.69
CA ASN A 40 22.64 4.87 -6.55
C ASN A 40 22.37 4.29 -7.95
N ILE A 41 21.21 3.66 -8.13
CA ILE A 41 20.56 3.69 -9.44
C ILE A 41 20.23 5.16 -9.67
N VAL A 42 20.96 5.78 -10.60
CA VAL A 42 20.76 7.18 -10.95
C VAL A 42 19.52 7.25 -11.82
N ALA A 43 18.37 7.49 -11.21
CA ALA A 43 17.16 7.81 -11.96
C ALA A 43 17.23 9.25 -12.48
N GLU A 44 16.66 9.49 -13.66
CA GLU A 44 16.58 10.83 -14.26
C GLU A 44 15.17 11.07 -14.79
N ILE A 45 14.57 12.19 -14.42
CA ILE A 45 13.28 12.64 -14.96
C ILE A 45 13.54 13.48 -16.21
N LYS A 46 12.83 13.20 -17.31
CA LYS A 46 12.86 13.98 -18.55
C LYS A 46 11.45 14.30 -19.03
N GLU A 47 11.36 15.32 -19.88
CA GLU A 47 10.17 15.54 -20.71
C GLU A 47 9.91 14.34 -21.63
N SER A 48 8.63 14.12 -21.90
CA SER A 48 8.10 13.12 -22.83
C SER A 48 6.98 13.76 -23.66
N ASN A 49 6.24 12.95 -24.41
CA ASN A 49 5.06 13.39 -25.15
C ASN A 49 4.02 12.26 -25.21
N ALA A 50 2.81 12.60 -25.67
CA ALA A 50 1.70 11.66 -25.79
C ALA A 50 2.03 10.44 -26.66
N GLU A 51 2.72 10.64 -27.80
CA GLU A 51 3.09 9.54 -28.69
C GLU A 51 4.05 8.55 -28.03
N GLU A 52 5.02 9.03 -27.23
CA GLU A 52 5.90 8.17 -26.46
C GLU A 52 5.14 7.44 -25.35
N PHE A 53 4.23 8.14 -24.64
CA PHE A 53 3.38 7.55 -23.60
C PHE A 53 2.59 6.35 -24.12
N GLU A 54 2.01 6.44 -25.32
CA GLU A 54 1.25 5.34 -25.93
C GLU A 54 2.11 4.13 -26.34
N LYS A 55 3.44 4.26 -26.37
CA LYS A 55 4.35 3.12 -26.58
C LYS A 55 4.61 2.33 -25.30
N GLY A 56 4.12 2.82 -24.15
CA GLY A 56 4.17 2.09 -22.89
C GLY A 56 3.11 0.99 -22.80
N SER A 57 3.29 0.10 -21.84
CA SER A 57 2.36 -0.96 -21.50
C SER A 57 2.05 -0.94 -20.02
N TYR A 58 0.81 -1.27 -19.67
CA TYR A 58 0.47 -1.69 -18.31
C TYR A 58 1.05 -3.07 -18.07
N SER A 59 1.56 -3.29 -16.86
CA SER A 59 1.90 -4.65 -16.43
C SER A 59 0.83 -5.11 -15.45
N ALA A 60 -0.31 -5.54 -15.98
CA ALA A 60 -1.31 -6.21 -15.17
C ALA A 60 -0.67 -7.43 -14.50
N LEU A 61 -0.56 -7.41 -13.17
CA LEU A 61 -0.12 -8.60 -12.45
C LEU A 61 -1.27 -9.59 -12.37
N SER A 62 -1.03 -10.76 -12.97
CA SER A 62 -1.91 -11.89 -12.74
C SER A 62 -1.97 -12.22 -11.24
N GLY A 63 -3.19 -12.38 -10.72
CA GLY A 63 -3.43 -12.76 -9.33
C GLY A 63 -3.60 -11.59 -8.34
N PHE A 64 -3.41 -10.34 -8.76
CA PHE A 64 -3.89 -9.18 -8.02
C PHE A 64 -5.17 -8.63 -8.64
N SER A 65 -6.18 -8.42 -7.81
CA SER A 65 -7.40 -7.73 -8.16
C SER A 65 -7.19 -6.22 -7.96
N THR A 66 -7.60 -5.47 -8.96
CA THR A 66 -7.74 -4.01 -8.90
C THR A 66 -9.13 -3.59 -8.43
N ASP A 67 -10.04 -4.55 -8.23
CA ASP A 67 -11.42 -4.28 -7.85
C ASP A 67 -11.46 -3.94 -6.35
N LEU A 68 -11.54 -2.65 -6.07
CA LEU A 68 -11.88 -2.14 -4.74
C LEU A 68 -13.37 -2.39 -4.48
N LEU A 69 -13.72 -3.57 -4.02
CA LEU A 69 -15.04 -3.92 -3.48
C LEU A 69 -14.93 -3.88 -1.93
N ARG A 70 -15.79 -3.26 -1.11
CA ARG A 70 -17.10 -2.60 -1.19
C ARG A 70 -17.24 -1.59 -0.02
N PRO A 71 -18.21 -0.66 -0.06
CA PRO A 71 -18.43 0.38 0.96
C PRO A 71 -19.12 -0.06 2.28
N ASP A 72 -19.42 -1.34 2.49
CA ASP A 72 -20.17 -1.76 3.68
C ASP A 72 -19.24 -2.22 4.81
N THR A 73 -19.03 -1.32 5.76
CA THR A 73 -18.09 -1.39 6.90
C THR A 73 -18.62 -2.20 8.10
N LEU A 74 -19.77 -2.85 7.96
CA LEU A 74 -20.37 -3.60 9.06
C LEU A 74 -19.86 -5.05 9.06
N LEU A 75 -18.91 -5.31 9.96
CA LEU A 75 -18.43 -6.64 10.37
C LEU A 75 -17.70 -7.46 9.30
N LEU A 76 -16.70 -6.86 8.63
CA LEU A 76 -15.80 -7.65 7.80
C LEU A 76 -14.90 -8.54 8.68
N PRO A 77 -14.83 -9.87 8.42
CA PRO A 77 -13.90 -10.75 9.12
C PRO A 77 -12.46 -10.29 8.89
N PRO A 78 -11.52 -10.63 9.81
CA PRO A 78 -10.11 -10.31 9.61
C PRO A 78 -9.61 -10.87 8.28
N VAL A 79 -8.81 -10.08 7.56
CA VAL A 79 -8.06 -10.60 6.42
C VAL A 79 -6.97 -11.51 6.95
N VAL A 80 -6.96 -12.75 6.48
CA VAL A 80 -6.01 -13.77 6.93
C VAL A 80 -5.11 -14.17 5.78
N ILE A 81 -3.80 -14.05 6.00
CA ILE A 81 -2.76 -14.49 5.07
C ILE A 81 -2.00 -15.67 5.68
N ASN A 82 -1.99 -16.78 4.96
CA ASN A 82 -1.26 -17.99 5.35
C ASN A 82 0.08 -18.05 4.61
N THR A 83 1.12 -17.47 5.22
CA THR A 83 2.49 -17.62 4.71
C THR A 83 3.06 -19.00 5.08
N GLN A 84 4.17 -19.39 4.46
CA GLN A 84 4.88 -20.62 4.83
C GLN A 84 5.44 -20.56 6.26
N LYS A 85 5.79 -19.36 6.76
CA LYS A 85 6.38 -19.17 8.08
C LYS A 85 5.33 -19.04 9.19
N LYS A 86 4.25 -18.30 8.92
CA LYS A 86 3.20 -18.01 9.90
C LYS A 86 1.89 -17.56 9.27
N LYS A 87 0.82 -17.73 10.04
CA LYS A 87 -0.47 -17.08 9.78
C LYS A 87 -0.39 -15.62 10.24
N LEU A 88 -0.82 -14.70 9.39
CA LEU A 88 -0.99 -13.27 9.69
C LEU A 88 -2.48 -12.94 9.64
N ALA A 89 -2.98 -12.21 10.63
CA ALA A 89 -4.35 -11.73 10.69
C ALA A 89 -4.36 -10.20 10.77
N PHE A 90 -5.07 -9.57 9.86
CA PHE A 90 -5.26 -8.12 9.76
C PHE A 90 -6.70 -7.83 10.18
N HIS A 91 -6.84 -7.23 11.36
CA HIS A 91 -8.14 -7.00 11.98
C HIS A 91 -8.67 -5.63 11.56
N ASN A 92 -9.88 -5.62 11.01
CA ASN A 92 -10.60 -4.37 10.80
C ASN A 92 -10.94 -3.76 12.16
N ILE A 93 -10.77 -2.45 12.26
CA ILE A 93 -11.18 -1.69 13.44
C ILE A 93 -12.39 -0.88 13.01
N ASN A 94 -13.55 -1.16 13.62
CA ASN A 94 -14.76 -0.37 13.44
C ASN A 94 -15.09 0.32 14.78
N PRO A 95 -15.05 1.66 14.84
CA PRO A 95 -15.22 2.41 16.08
C PRO A 95 -16.64 2.31 16.65
N TYR A 96 -17.66 2.15 15.81
CA TYR A 96 -19.05 1.93 16.25
C TYR A 96 -19.23 0.64 17.05
N LEU A 97 -18.30 -0.33 16.89
CA LEU A 97 -18.35 -1.63 17.54
C LEU A 97 -17.37 -1.75 18.72
N GLN A 98 -16.50 -0.76 18.93
CA GLN A 98 -15.45 -0.81 19.94
C GLN A 98 -15.51 0.41 20.86
N LYS A 99 -15.94 0.18 22.10
CA LYS A 99 -16.02 1.23 23.12
C LYS A 99 -14.64 1.88 23.33
N GLY A 100 -14.57 3.20 23.15
CA GLY A 100 -13.35 3.98 23.33
C GLY A 100 -12.55 4.25 22.06
N TYR A 101 -13.07 3.88 20.89
CA TYR A 101 -12.49 4.20 19.59
C TYR A 101 -13.24 5.37 18.95
N TYR A 102 -12.51 6.22 18.22
CA TYR A 102 -13.04 7.32 17.42
C TYR A 102 -12.99 6.94 15.93
N ASP A 103 -13.76 7.65 15.10
CA ASP A 103 -13.77 7.45 13.63
C ASP A 103 -12.36 7.52 13.02
N GLU A 104 -11.48 8.33 13.61
CA GLU A 104 -10.05 8.45 13.27
C GLU A 104 -9.25 7.14 13.42
N GLU A 105 -9.79 6.19 14.18
CA GLU A 105 -9.16 4.90 14.46
C GLU A 105 -9.69 3.77 13.58
N GLU A 106 -10.64 4.07 12.68
CA GLU A 106 -11.15 3.10 11.71
C GLU A 106 -10.02 2.63 10.78
N VAL A 107 -9.88 1.32 10.62
CA VAL A 107 -9.04 0.73 9.57
C VAL A 107 -9.75 -0.47 8.95
N THR A 108 -9.81 -0.48 7.63
CA THR A 108 -10.35 -1.58 6.84
C THR A 108 -9.25 -2.15 5.97
N TYR A 109 -8.99 -3.46 6.12
CA TYR A 109 -8.07 -4.21 5.29
C TYR A 109 -8.81 -4.96 4.20
N THR A 110 -8.30 -4.87 2.97
CA THR A 110 -8.80 -5.62 1.82
C THR A 110 -7.68 -6.48 1.25
N TYR A 111 -7.96 -7.77 1.09
CA TYR A 111 -7.07 -8.68 0.40
C TYR A 111 -7.20 -8.50 -1.11
N LEU A 112 -6.12 -8.04 -1.75
CA LEU A 112 -6.10 -7.77 -3.18
C LEU A 112 -5.54 -8.95 -3.98
N GLY A 113 -5.05 -10.01 -3.34
CA GLY A 113 -4.69 -11.25 -4.04
C GLY A 113 -3.24 -11.69 -3.82
N TYR A 114 -2.84 -12.70 -4.58
CA TYR A 114 -1.53 -13.34 -4.50
C TYR A 114 -0.93 -13.49 -5.89
N SER A 115 0.30 -13.01 -6.06
CA SER A 115 1.08 -13.24 -7.26
C SER A 115 2.17 -14.27 -6.99
N LYS A 116 2.03 -15.44 -7.63
CA LYS A 116 3.11 -16.44 -7.73
C LYS A 116 4.35 -15.85 -8.41
N GLU A 117 4.10 -14.88 -9.29
CA GLU A 117 5.05 -14.06 -10.07
C GLU A 117 6.23 -13.58 -9.24
N VAL A 118 5.86 -13.00 -8.11
CA VAL A 118 6.76 -12.29 -7.19
C VAL A 118 6.75 -12.89 -5.78
N GLY A 119 5.98 -13.98 -5.57
CA GLY A 119 5.89 -14.69 -4.30
C GLY A 119 5.29 -13.84 -3.17
N LYS A 120 4.38 -12.92 -3.49
CA LYS A 120 3.85 -11.94 -2.53
C LYS A 120 2.34 -11.81 -2.62
N TYR A 121 1.72 -11.58 -1.46
CA TYR A 121 0.34 -11.13 -1.34
C TYR A 121 0.27 -9.61 -1.35
N LEU A 122 -0.82 -9.08 -1.88
CA LEU A 122 -1.12 -7.65 -1.82
C LEU A 122 -2.33 -7.42 -0.93
N LEU A 123 -2.24 -6.42 -0.06
CA LEU A 123 -3.36 -5.88 0.70
C LEU A 123 -3.42 -4.36 0.54
N SER A 124 -4.61 -3.81 0.62
CA SER A 124 -4.81 -2.40 0.95
C SER A 124 -5.31 -2.27 2.39
N ALA A 125 -4.96 -1.16 3.03
CA ALA A 125 -5.65 -0.64 4.19
C ALA A 125 -6.20 0.75 3.87
N GLN A 126 -7.45 0.98 4.25
CA GLN A 126 -8.09 2.28 4.25
C GLN A 126 -8.28 2.73 5.70
N TYR A 127 -7.96 3.97 6.01
CA TYR A 127 -8.19 4.59 7.31
C TYR A 127 -8.67 6.04 7.13
N TYR A 128 -9.00 6.71 8.24
CA TYR A 128 -9.42 8.11 8.25
C TYR A 128 -8.37 8.98 7.54
N GLU A 129 -8.75 9.59 6.42
CA GLU A 129 -7.90 10.44 5.56
C GLU A 129 -6.76 9.77 4.79
N GLY A 130 -6.69 8.44 4.72
CA GLY A 130 -5.62 7.83 3.95
C GLY A 130 -5.74 6.34 3.70
N GLY A 131 -4.72 5.83 3.04
CA GLY A 131 -4.60 4.41 2.79
C GLY A 131 -3.15 4.02 2.60
N SER A 132 -2.91 2.71 2.69
CA SER A 132 -1.60 2.12 2.47
C SER A 132 -1.75 0.81 1.73
N TYR A 133 -0.70 0.42 1.01
CA TYR A 133 -0.62 -0.89 0.37
C TYR A 133 0.51 -1.70 0.98
N PHE A 134 0.28 -3.00 1.16
CA PHE A 134 1.22 -3.91 1.79
C PHE A 134 1.52 -5.07 0.87
N LEU A 135 2.80 -5.36 0.68
CA LEU A 135 3.27 -6.59 0.08
C LEU A 135 3.76 -7.54 1.17
N VAL A 136 3.11 -8.69 1.29
CA VAL A 136 3.46 -9.72 2.28
C VAL A 136 4.17 -10.87 1.58
N ASP A 137 5.40 -11.14 1.99
CA ASP A 137 6.24 -12.20 1.44
C ASP A 137 5.75 -13.59 1.87
N GLN A 138 5.52 -14.47 0.88
CA GLN A 138 4.96 -15.80 1.13
C GLN A 138 5.89 -16.70 1.95
N VAL A 139 7.20 -16.50 1.87
CA VAL A 139 8.18 -17.37 2.52
C VAL A 139 8.55 -16.81 3.89
N THR A 140 8.87 -15.52 3.94
CA THR A 140 9.46 -14.88 5.13
C THR A 140 8.45 -14.22 6.04
N ALA A 141 7.22 -13.99 5.55
CA ALA A 141 6.18 -13.19 6.21
C ALA A 141 6.60 -11.72 6.47
N LYS A 142 7.63 -11.23 5.76
CA LYS A 142 8.01 -9.81 5.79
C LYS A 142 6.94 -8.99 5.10
N ILE A 143 6.66 -7.80 5.65
CA ILE A 143 5.70 -6.85 5.10
C ILE A 143 6.48 -5.65 4.60
N ASP A 144 6.35 -5.35 3.31
CA ASP A 144 6.84 -4.11 2.70
C ASP A 144 5.65 -3.16 2.53
N THR A 145 5.80 -1.90 2.92
CA THR A 145 4.76 -0.86 2.78
C THR A 145 5.05 -0.02 1.54
N LEU A 146 4.01 0.30 0.78
CA LEU A 146 4.08 1.07 -0.46
C LEU A 146 3.32 2.38 -0.33
N ALA A 147 3.76 3.40 -1.06
CA ALA A 147 3.10 4.70 -1.11
C ALA A 147 1.70 4.63 -1.75
N GLY A 148 1.50 3.71 -2.69
CA GLY A 148 0.22 3.54 -3.39
C GLY A 148 0.08 2.17 -4.03
N MET A 149 -0.94 2.03 -4.88
CA MET A 149 -1.15 0.80 -5.64
C MET A 149 0.09 0.52 -6.49
N PRO A 150 0.72 -0.66 -6.37
CA PRO A 150 1.91 -0.98 -7.15
C PRO A 150 1.55 -1.29 -8.61
N ASP A 151 2.30 -0.70 -9.53
CA ASP A 151 2.37 -1.12 -10.92
C ASP A 151 3.78 -1.69 -11.22
N PHE A 152 3.84 -2.87 -11.82
CA PHE A 152 5.08 -3.64 -11.93
C PHE A 152 5.79 -3.37 -13.26
N SER A 153 7.10 -3.49 -13.30
CA SER A 153 7.81 -3.56 -14.59
C SER A 153 7.45 -4.86 -15.33
N PRO A 154 7.61 -4.93 -16.67
CA PRO A 154 7.27 -6.13 -17.44
C PRO A 154 7.94 -7.42 -16.93
N ASN A 155 9.20 -7.34 -16.48
CA ASN A 155 9.92 -8.46 -15.86
C ASN A 155 9.65 -8.66 -14.36
N ARG A 156 8.80 -7.80 -13.77
CA ARG A 156 8.36 -7.84 -12.36
C ARG A 156 9.47 -7.71 -11.34
N GLN A 157 10.62 -7.19 -11.76
CA GLN A 157 11.75 -6.90 -10.88
C GLN A 157 11.69 -5.49 -10.30
N LYS A 158 10.76 -4.64 -10.77
CA LYS A 158 10.56 -3.30 -10.22
C LYS A 158 9.08 -3.01 -10.03
N ILE A 159 8.81 -2.09 -9.12
CA ILE A 159 7.48 -1.55 -8.83
C ILE A 159 7.58 -0.04 -8.87
N ILE A 160 6.58 0.61 -9.44
CA ILE A 160 6.28 2.01 -9.19
C ILE A 160 5.00 2.11 -8.36
N SER A 161 4.98 3.02 -7.40
CA SER A 161 3.78 3.39 -6.65
C SER A 161 3.85 4.87 -6.32
N TYR A 162 2.71 5.53 -6.18
CA TYR A 162 2.66 6.92 -5.79
C TYR A 162 1.50 7.22 -4.84
N TYR A 163 1.68 8.24 -4.01
CA TYR A 163 0.65 8.81 -3.14
C TYR A 163 0.41 10.26 -3.55
N VAL A 164 -0.85 10.65 -3.70
CA VAL A 164 -1.21 12.07 -3.86
C VAL A 164 -1.33 12.67 -2.47
N ASN A 165 -0.40 13.57 -2.14
CA ASN A 165 -0.34 14.23 -0.85
C ASN A 165 -1.16 15.53 -0.90
N PRO A 166 -2.26 15.64 -0.12
CA PRO A 166 -3.11 16.83 -0.10
C PRO A 166 -2.54 18.00 0.71
N TYR A 167 -1.39 17.80 1.35
CA TYR A 167 -0.72 18.75 2.24
C TYR A 167 0.72 19.05 1.76
N GLY A 168 0.94 19.10 0.45
CA GLY A 168 2.23 19.41 -0.14
C GLY A 168 2.84 20.68 0.46
N GLY A 169 4.07 20.58 0.95
CA GLY A 169 4.81 21.69 1.58
C GLY A 169 5.52 22.63 0.60
N GLY A 170 5.20 22.54 -0.71
CA GLY A 170 5.91 23.21 -1.80
C GLY A 170 5.15 24.40 -2.39
N LYS A 171 5.30 24.62 -3.69
CA LYS A 171 4.63 25.71 -4.44
C LYS A 171 3.14 25.47 -4.69
N SER A 172 2.68 24.24 -4.46
CA SER A 172 1.30 23.80 -4.65
C SER A 172 0.85 22.99 -3.43
N LEU A 173 -0.44 23.08 -3.10
CA LEU A 173 -1.05 22.33 -2.00
C LEU A 173 -1.07 20.82 -2.27
N LEU A 174 -1.16 20.43 -3.55
CA LEU A 174 -1.11 19.02 -3.95
C LEU A 174 0.28 18.68 -4.50
N SER A 175 0.79 17.52 -4.11
CA SER A 175 2.01 16.93 -4.68
C SER A 175 1.85 15.42 -4.80
N ALA A 176 2.74 14.77 -5.55
CA ALA A 176 2.77 13.31 -5.64
C ALA A 176 4.10 12.77 -5.11
N ASP A 177 4.05 11.96 -4.07
CA ASP A 177 5.19 11.21 -3.56
C ASP A 177 5.32 9.93 -4.40
N ILE A 178 6.30 9.88 -5.29
CA ILE A 178 6.53 8.76 -6.19
C ILE A 178 7.68 7.90 -5.67
N GLN A 179 7.49 6.58 -5.68
CA GLN A 179 8.50 5.62 -5.28
C GLN A 179 8.66 4.55 -6.36
N ILE A 180 9.91 4.23 -6.70
CA ILE A 180 10.26 3.02 -7.45
C ILE A 180 11.08 2.10 -6.56
N LEU A 181 10.67 0.85 -6.47
CA LEU A 181 11.34 -0.22 -5.74
C LEU A 181 11.91 -1.23 -6.73
N SER A 182 13.09 -1.79 -6.42
CA SER A 182 13.67 -2.94 -7.13
C SER A 182 13.66 -4.16 -6.23
N LEU A 183 13.23 -5.30 -6.78
CA LEU A 183 13.24 -6.61 -6.14
C LEU A 183 14.61 -7.26 -6.35
N SER A 184 15.25 -7.68 -5.26
CA SER A 184 16.43 -8.54 -5.30
C SER A 184 16.43 -9.45 -4.08
N ASN A 185 16.65 -10.76 -4.28
CA ASN A 185 16.64 -11.76 -3.21
C ASN A 185 15.38 -11.66 -2.30
N SER A 186 14.20 -11.51 -2.93
CA SER A 186 12.90 -11.32 -2.25
C SER A 186 12.75 -10.04 -1.41
N LYS A 187 13.76 -9.16 -1.39
CA LYS A 187 13.73 -7.85 -0.72
C LYS A 187 13.49 -6.74 -1.74
N PHE A 188 12.50 -5.90 -1.49
CA PHE A 188 12.38 -4.62 -2.18
C PHE A 188 13.33 -3.59 -1.58
N THR A 189 14.02 -2.86 -2.45
CA THR A 189 14.88 -1.73 -2.09
C THR A 189 14.42 -0.52 -2.89
N CYS A 190 14.29 0.63 -2.24
CA CYS A 190 13.96 1.86 -2.94
C CYS A 190 15.12 2.30 -3.83
N VAL A 191 14.82 2.57 -5.10
CA VAL A 191 15.81 2.97 -6.11
C VAL A 191 15.52 4.35 -6.70
N PHE A 192 14.33 4.88 -6.41
CA PHE A 192 13.93 6.25 -6.72
C PHE A 192 12.83 6.65 -5.75
N ASN A 193 12.94 7.87 -5.21
CA ASN A 193 11.92 8.49 -4.37
C ASN A 193 11.99 9.99 -4.58
N GLU A 194 10.90 10.59 -5.05
CA GLU A 194 10.84 12.04 -5.29
C GLU A 194 9.45 12.57 -4.93
N ASN A 195 9.38 13.85 -4.60
CA ASN A 195 8.13 14.59 -4.49
C ASN A 195 7.94 15.41 -5.78
N LEU A 196 6.82 15.20 -6.45
CA LEU A 196 6.50 15.83 -7.74
C LEU A 196 5.47 16.94 -7.55
N ASP A 197 5.63 18.05 -8.27
CA ASP A 197 4.71 19.19 -8.31
C ASP A 197 3.56 19.02 -9.34
N TYR A 198 3.42 17.80 -9.87
CA TYR A 198 2.36 17.38 -10.77
C TYR A 198 1.79 16.04 -10.31
N ILE A 199 0.52 15.81 -10.64
CA ILE A 199 -0.24 14.65 -10.17
C ILE A 199 -0.34 13.62 -11.31
N PRO A 200 0.22 12.40 -11.15
CA PRO A 200 0.03 11.33 -12.11
C PRO A 200 -1.45 11.01 -12.28
N ASP A 201 -1.92 11.08 -13.53
CA ASP A 201 -3.24 10.59 -13.95
C ASP A 201 -3.11 9.14 -14.42
N ASP A 202 -2.03 8.82 -15.13
CA ASP A 202 -1.75 7.48 -15.61
C ASP A 202 -0.24 7.19 -15.72
N ILE A 203 0.12 5.92 -15.55
CA ILE A 203 1.50 5.43 -15.52
C ILE A 203 1.61 4.17 -16.38
N LYS A 204 2.61 4.14 -17.26
CA LYS A 204 2.95 2.97 -18.08
C LYS A 204 4.44 2.66 -18.01
N TRP A 205 4.82 1.40 -18.15
CA TRP A 205 6.22 1.02 -18.34
C TRP A 205 6.56 0.95 -19.82
N LYS A 206 7.77 1.40 -20.17
CA LYS A 206 8.39 1.18 -21.48
C LYS A 206 9.64 0.33 -21.27
N GLY A 207 9.47 -0.98 -21.40
CA GLY A 207 10.48 -1.95 -20.96
C GLY A 207 10.68 -1.91 -19.44
N ASN A 208 11.84 -2.36 -18.96
CA ASN A 208 12.07 -2.58 -17.51
C ASN A 208 12.71 -1.40 -16.78
N ASN A 209 13.07 -0.33 -17.49
CA ASN A 209 13.89 0.77 -16.98
C ASN A 209 13.32 2.16 -17.28
N ILE A 210 12.17 2.25 -17.96
CA ILE A 210 11.54 3.53 -18.24
C ILE A 210 10.10 3.49 -17.75
N VAL A 211 9.75 4.45 -16.91
CA VAL A 211 8.38 4.76 -16.53
C VAL A 211 7.94 5.97 -17.34
N LEU A 212 6.77 5.89 -17.96
CA LEU A 212 6.11 6.99 -18.64
C LEU A 212 4.96 7.48 -17.78
N ILE A 213 4.85 8.79 -17.59
CA ILE A 213 3.86 9.42 -16.72
C ILE A 213 3.06 10.41 -17.56
N LYS A 214 1.74 10.25 -17.55
CA LYS A 214 0.76 11.24 -17.98
C LYS A 214 0.24 11.91 -16.71
N ALA A 215 0.37 13.23 -16.61
CA ALA A 215 0.09 13.97 -15.39
C ALA A 215 -0.61 15.29 -15.66
N LEU A 216 -1.21 15.84 -14.62
CA LEU A 216 -1.79 17.19 -14.58
C LEU A 216 -0.97 18.06 -13.64
N SER A 217 -0.98 19.38 -13.83
CA SER A 217 -0.51 20.27 -12.78
C SER A 217 -1.39 20.12 -11.53
N ALA A 218 -0.87 20.47 -10.36
CA ALA A 218 -1.64 20.43 -9.12
C ALA A 218 -2.94 21.26 -9.20
N ASP A 219 -2.87 22.46 -9.78
CA ASP A 219 -4.02 23.36 -9.93
C ASP A 219 -5.09 22.76 -10.85
N GLU A 220 -4.67 22.18 -11.98
CA GLU A 220 -5.60 21.58 -12.93
C GLU A 220 -6.22 20.28 -12.40
N PHE A 221 -5.45 19.46 -11.69
CA PHE A 221 -5.98 18.29 -11.00
C PHE A 221 -7.06 18.69 -10.00
N TYR A 222 -6.82 19.75 -9.21
CA TYR A 222 -7.80 20.26 -8.26
C TYR A 222 -9.07 20.80 -8.94
N GLU A 223 -8.93 21.54 -10.05
CA GLU A 223 -10.08 22.00 -10.84
C GLU A 223 -10.91 20.83 -11.36
N ILE A 224 -10.28 19.79 -11.92
CA ILE A 224 -10.98 18.63 -12.47
C ILE A 224 -11.70 17.82 -11.37
N GLN A 225 -11.10 17.69 -10.19
CA GLN A 225 -11.73 16.98 -9.07
C GLN A 225 -12.95 17.73 -8.51
N THR A 226 -12.96 19.05 -8.59
CA THR A 226 -14.05 19.88 -8.04
C THR A 226 -15.16 20.18 -9.05
N ASP A 227 -14.85 20.22 -10.36
CA ASP A 227 -15.83 20.43 -11.43
C ASP A 227 -16.53 19.12 -11.83
N THR A 228 -17.44 18.65 -10.98
CA THR A 228 -18.23 17.43 -11.20
C THR A 228 -19.27 17.56 -12.32
N VAL A 229 -19.53 18.78 -12.81
CA VAL A 229 -20.58 19.08 -13.79
C VAL A 229 -20.00 19.19 -15.20
N ASN A 230 -18.89 19.91 -15.36
CA ASN A 230 -18.21 20.04 -16.64
C ASN A 230 -16.91 19.24 -16.58
N LYS A 231 -16.91 18.05 -17.16
CA LYS A 231 -15.69 17.25 -17.34
C LYS A 231 -14.76 17.96 -18.31
N LYS A 232 -14.00 18.95 -17.83
CA LYS A 232 -12.95 19.60 -18.60
C LYS A 232 -11.93 18.54 -19.03
N GLN A 233 -11.49 18.63 -20.28
CA GLN A 233 -10.35 17.86 -20.72
C GLN A 233 -9.08 18.48 -20.14
N GLY A 234 -8.30 17.70 -19.40
CA GLY A 234 -7.06 18.19 -18.80
C GLY A 234 -5.94 18.44 -19.82
N ASN A 235 -5.14 19.47 -19.58
CA ASN A 235 -3.92 19.83 -20.30
C ASN A 235 -2.76 18.97 -19.78
N TYR A 236 -2.78 17.70 -20.20
CA TYR A 236 -1.79 16.75 -19.73
C TYR A 236 -0.35 17.15 -20.09
N ILE A 237 0.53 17.02 -19.11
CA ILE A 237 1.97 17.01 -19.29
C ILE A 237 2.47 15.56 -19.29
N TYR A 238 3.57 15.32 -19.99
CA TYR A 238 4.14 13.99 -20.15
C TYR A 238 5.58 13.98 -19.68
N LYS A 239 5.89 13.08 -18.75
CA LYS A 239 7.23 12.90 -18.20
C LYS A 239 7.67 11.46 -18.39
N LYS A 240 8.98 11.23 -18.25
CA LYS A 240 9.53 9.88 -18.13
C LYS A 240 10.63 9.82 -17.09
N ILE A 241 10.65 8.73 -16.34
CA ILE A 241 11.72 8.40 -15.39
C ILE A 241 12.56 7.31 -16.03
N ILE A 242 13.86 7.57 -16.19
CA ILE A 242 14.83 6.63 -16.76
C ILE A 242 15.71 6.10 -15.62
N LEU A 243 15.65 4.79 -15.38
CA LEU A 243 16.46 4.09 -14.38
C LEU A 243 17.77 3.63 -15.04
N LYS A 244 18.92 4.03 -14.47
CA LYS A 244 20.27 3.69 -14.98
C LYS A 244 20.86 2.47 -14.29
#